data_AF-A0A0G4ND58-F1
#
_entry.id   AF-A0A0G4ND58-F1
#
_cell.length_a   1.000
_cell.length_b   1.000
_cell.length_c   1.000
_cell.angle_alpha   90.00
_cell.angle_beta   90.00
_cell.angle_gamma   90.00
#
_symmetry.space_group_name_H-M   'P 1'
#
loop_
_entity.id
_entity.type
_entity.pdbx_description
1 polymer ?
#
loop_
_entity_poly.entity_id
_entity_poly.type
_entity_poly.pdbx_seq_one_letter_code
_entity_poly.pdbx_strand_id
1 'polypeptide(L)'
;DSLFQEVDIATGELLFQWRASDHFAVAASRAPIGKFGRKEPTAFDFFHINSIDQDAMGNYLVSSRYMCAVVCIDARNGQVLWQLGGAANNFTDLSDGAATSFSWQHHASWVDDSTISVFDNGAYDRLRTSKHSSGLVIALDIANQTAELKQSYVSPQKFSVGSQGSVQTLRKSGNVLVGWGHTPAFTEF
;
A
#
# COMPACT_ATOMS: atom_id res chain seq x y z
N ASP A 1 17.29 -0.99 -5.85
CA ASP A 1 16.72 -0.91 -4.49
C ASP A 1 15.54 0.06 -4.52
N SER A 2 14.58 -0.08 -3.61
CA SER A 2 13.43 0.83 -3.45
C SER A 2 13.63 1.60 -2.14
N LEU A 3 13.61 2.93 -2.22
CA LEU A 3 13.91 3.80 -1.09
C LEU A 3 12.99 5.02 -1.08
N PHE A 4 12.87 5.66 0.07
CA PHE A 4 12.30 6.99 0.18
C PHE A 4 13.17 7.88 1.06
N GLN A 5 12.96 9.19 0.93
CA GLN A 5 13.70 10.21 1.64
C GLN A 5 12.73 11.27 2.16
N GLU A 6 13.02 11.78 3.35
CA GLU A 6 12.45 13.03 3.84
C GLU A 6 13.50 14.13 3.67
N VAL A 7 13.10 15.23 3.04
CA VAL A 7 13.99 16.33 2.68
C VAL A 7 13.34 17.64 3.11
N ASP A 8 14.10 18.51 3.75
CA ASP A 8 13.68 19.88 3.97
C ASP A 8 13.63 20.62 2.63
N ILE A 9 12.45 21.04 2.22
CA ILE A 9 12.23 21.62 0.89
C ILE A 9 12.94 22.98 0.71
N ALA A 10 13.13 23.75 1.79
CA ALA A 10 13.72 25.07 1.71
C ALA A 10 15.24 25.01 1.54
N THR A 11 15.89 24.04 2.19
CA THR A 11 17.35 23.92 2.27
C THR A 11 17.92 22.80 1.40
N GLY A 12 17.10 21.81 1.06
CA GLY A 12 17.54 20.57 0.41
C GLY A 12 18.24 19.60 1.36
N GLU A 13 18.18 19.82 2.68
CA GLU A 13 18.78 18.94 3.67
C GLU A 13 18.06 17.59 3.70
N LEU A 14 18.83 16.49 3.64
CA LEU A 14 18.31 15.14 3.81
C LEU A 14 18.09 14.87 5.30
N LEU A 15 16.83 14.80 5.72
CA LEU A 15 16.44 14.58 7.11
C LEU A 15 16.38 13.08 7.44
N PHE A 16 15.91 12.27 6.50
CA PHE A 16 15.75 10.84 6.69
C PHE A 16 15.87 10.08 5.36
N GLN A 17 16.40 8.85 5.39
CA GLN A 17 16.42 7.94 4.26
C GLN A 17 16.19 6.51 4.74
N TRP A 18 15.32 5.80 4.04
CA TRP A 18 15.01 4.41 4.31
C TRP A 18 15.13 3.56 3.05
N ARG A 19 15.68 2.35 3.19
CA ARG A 19 15.94 1.41 2.09
C ARG A 19 15.26 0.08 2.34
N ALA A 20 14.45 -0.39 1.39
CA ALA A 20 13.75 -1.65 1.54
C ALA A 20 14.70 -2.83 1.76
N SER A 21 15.86 -2.85 1.11
CA SER A 21 16.84 -3.94 1.22
C SER A 21 17.44 -4.13 2.61
N ASP A 22 17.40 -3.10 3.46
CA ASP A 22 17.95 -3.18 4.83
C ASP A 22 16.98 -3.91 5.77
N HIS A 23 15.70 -4.05 5.38
CA HIS A 23 14.63 -4.58 6.21
C HIS A 23 13.92 -5.80 5.60
N PHE A 24 13.93 -5.94 4.28
CA PHE A 24 13.21 -6.99 3.56
C PHE A 24 14.13 -7.79 2.65
N ALA A 25 14.02 -9.12 2.74
CA ALA A 25 14.67 -10.02 1.80
C ALA A 25 14.02 -9.90 0.41
N VAL A 26 14.84 -9.82 -0.64
CA VAL A 26 14.36 -9.80 -2.05
C VAL A 26 13.43 -10.98 -2.37
N ALA A 27 13.67 -12.15 -1.76
CA ALA A 27 12.88 -13.36 -1.93
C ALA A 27 11.45 -13.26 -1.35
N ALA A 28 11.15 -12.26 -0.52
CA ALA A 28 9.80 -12.03 -0.01
C ALA A 28 8.88 -11.34 -1.04
N SER A 29 9.44 -10.85 -2.15
CA SER A 29 8.67 -10.30 -3.25
C SER A 29 7.74 -11.35 -3.88
N ARG A 30 6.50 -10.94 -4.14
CA ARG A 30 5.49 -11.73 -4.84
C ARG A 30 5.51 -11.51 -6.34
N ALA A 31 6.25 -10.50 -6.83
CA ALA A 31 6.43 -10.27 -8.25
C ALA A 31 7.26 -11.40 -8.87
N PRO A 32 6.88 -11.91 -10.06
CA PRO A 32 7.66 -12.94 -10.72
C PRO A 32 9.01 -12.37 -11.18
N ILE A 33 10.12 -12.94 -10.69
CA ILE A 33 11.48 -12.48 -11.04
C ILE A 33 11.82 -12.64 -12.53
N GLY A 34 11.31 -13.69 -13.18
CA GLY A 34 11.50 -13.93 -14.61
C GLY A 34 12.96 -13.86 -15.07
N LYS A 35 13.27 -12.90 -15.94
CA LYS A 35 14.64 -12.64 -16.46
C LYS A 35 15.35 -11.50 -15.74
N PHE A 36 14.71 -10.84 -14.78
CA PHE A 36 15.28 -9.75 -14.00
C PHE A 36 16.26 -10.26 -12.93
N GLY A 37 16.99 -9.34 -12.30
CA GLY A 37 17.96 -9.63 -11.24
C GLY A 37 19.32 -10.18 -11.70
N ARG A 38 19.57 -10.27 -13.02
CA ARG A 38 20.81 -10.89 -13.56
C ARG A 38 21.95 -9.91 -13.86
N LYS A 39 21.61 -8.65 -14.15
CA LYS A 39 22.53 -7.56 -14.48
C LYS A 39 21.90 -6.23 -14.09
N GLU A 40 22.73 -5.20 -13.90
CA GLU A 40 22.31 -3.86 -13.44
C GLU A 40 21.13 -3.28 -14.25
N PRO A 41 21.13 -3.27 -15.61
CA PRO A 41 20.02 -2.69 -16.38
C PRO A 41 18.70 -3.48 -16.28
N THR A 42 18.75 -4.67 -15.70
CA THR A 42 17.58 -5.53 -15.46
C THR A 42 17.46 -5.86 -13.99
N ALA A 43 17.91 -4.97 -13.10
CA ALA A 43 17.76 -5.15 -11.67
C ALA A 43 16.31 -5.50 -11.32
N PHE A 44 16.13 -6.40 -10.36
CA PHE A 44 14.79 -6.83 -9.96
C PHE A 44 14.19 -5.78 -9.04
N ASP A 45 13.06 -5.23 -9.46
CA ASP A 45 12.22 -4.38 -8.62
C ASP A 45 11.40 -5.27 -7.72
N PHE A 46 11.89 -5.49 -6.49
CA PHE A 46 11.31 -6.49 -5.57
C PHE A 46 10.26 -5.90 -4.64
N PHE A 47 10.34 -4.59 -4.35
CA PHE A 47 9.53 -3.93 -3.33
C PHE A 47 8.53 -2.94 -3.92
N HIS A 48 8.95 -2.08 -4.87
CA HIS A 48 8.08 -1.13 -5.57
C HIS A 48 7.18 -0.28 -4.64
N ILE A 49 7.77 0.71 -3.97
CA ILE A 49 7.02 1.75 -3.25
C ILE A 49 6.16 2.53 -4.24
N ASN A 50 4.89 2.76 -3.91
CA ASN A 50 3.99 3.56 -4.75
C ASN A 50 3.14 4.58 -3.99
N SER A 51 3.22 4.59 -2.66
CA SER A 51 2.64 5.62 -1.81
C SER A 51 3.31 5.61 -0.44
N ILE A 52 3.34 6.79 0.16
CA ILE A 52 3.87 7.06 1.49
C ILE A 52 2.90 8.05 2.13
N ASP A 53 2.55 7.82 3.38
CA ASP A 53 1.82 8.76 4.23
C ASP A 53 2.45 8.76 5.63
N GLN A 54 2.05 9.68 6.51
CA GLN A 54 2.54 9.75 7.89
C GLN A 54 1.39 9.63 8.89
N ASP A 55 1.63 8.90 9.99
CA ASP A 55 0.73 8.92 11.13
C ASP A 55 0.91 10.20 11.98
N ALA A 56 0.08 10.38 13.00
CA ALA A 56 0.15 11.53 13.90
C ALA A 56 1.45 11.62 14.72
N MET A 57 2.24 10.54 14.79
CA MET A 57 3.54 10.48 15.45
C MET A 57 4.70 10.70 14.47
N GLY A 58 4.41 10.84 13.17
CA GLY A 58 5.38 11.00 12.10
C GLY A 58 5.91 9.69 11.51
N ASN A 59 5.47 8.52 11.99
CA ASN A 59 5.88 7.24 11.40
C ASN A 59 5.32 7.10 9.98
N TYR A 60 6.08 6.44 9.11
CA TYR A 60 5.73 6.36 7.70
C TYR A 60 4.89 5.12 7.40
N LEU A 61 3.72 5.33 6.79
CA LEU A 61 2.90 4.29 6.18
C LEU A 61 3.31 4.14 4.71
N VAL A 62 3.91 3.00 4.36
CA VAL A 62 4.47 2.75 3.04
C VAL A 62 3.73 1.60 2.37
N SER A 63 3.20 1.84 1.18
CA SER A 63 2.62 0.78 0.34
C SER A 63 3.70 0.18 -0.56
N SER A 64 3.85 -1.14 -0.47
CA SER A 64 4.69 -1.94 -1.35
C SER A 64 3.83 -2.79 -2.28
N ARG A 65 3.83 -2.44 -3.57
CA ARG A 65 3.04 -3.13 -4.58
C ARG A 65 3.44 -4.60 -4.71
N TYR A 66 4.74 -4.88 -4.68
CA TYR A 66 5.28 -6.21 -4.97
C TYR A 66 5.43 -7.10 -3.76
N MET A 67 5.29 -6.55 -2.55
CA MET A 67 5.07 -7.36 -1.34
C MET A 67 3.59 -7.68 -1.14
N CYS A 68 2.68 -7.04 -1.88
CA CYS A 68 1.24 -7.01 -1.64
C CYS A 68 0.95 -6.64 -0.18
N ALA A 69 1.62 -5.61 0.34
CA ALA A 69 1.59 -5.25 1.74
C ALA A 69 1.70 -3.74 1.95
N VAL A 70 1.11 -3.29 3.06
CA VAL A 70 1.29 -1.95 3.62
C VAL A 70 2.12 -2.10 4.89
N VAL A 71 3.10 -1.22 5.09
CA VAL A 71 4.09 -1.33 6.15
C VAL A 71 4.16 -0.01 6.93
N CYS A 72 4.23 -0.07 8.26
CA CYS A 72 4.52 1.11 9.07
C CYS A 72 5.97 1.09 9.56
N ILE A 73 6.65 2.23 9.45
CA ILE A 73 8.08 2.40 9.70
C ILE A 73 8.31 3.51 10.72
N ASP A 74 9.05 3.20 11.78
CA ASP A 74 9.44 4.18 12.80
C ASP A 74 10.32 5.27 12.20
N ALA A 75 9.91 6.53 12.36
CA ALA A 75 10.60 7.65 11.72
C ALA A 75 11.97 8.00 12.34
N ARG A 76 12.29 7.46 13.51
CA ARG A 76 13.53 7.77 14.24
C ARG A 76 14.65 6.82 13.87
N ASN A 77 14.33 5.55 13.66
CA ASN A 77 15.33 4.50 13.45
C ASN A 77 15.08 3.61 12.22
N GLY A 78 13.99 3.84 11.48
CA GLY A 78 13.66 3.09 10.27
C GLY A 78 13.20 1.64 10.50
N GLN A 79 12.94 1.23 11.75
CA GLN A 79 12.45 -0.11 12.03
C GLN A 79 11.01 -0.30 11.51
N VAL A 80 10.75 -1.47 10.94
CA VAL A 80 9.40 -1.89 10.58
C VAL A 80 8.62 -2.19 11.86
N LEU A 81 7.59 -1.40 12.15
CA LEU A 81 6.73 -1.55 13.32
C LEU A 81 5.70 -2.66 13.11
N TRP A 82 5.09 -2.69 11.94
CA TRP A 82 4.13 -3.72 11.55
C TRP A 82 3.96 -3.78 10.02
N GLN A 83 3.44 -4.90 9.55
CA GLN A 83 3.05 -5.16 8.17
C GLN A 83 1.60 -5.68 8.11
N LEU A 84 0.79 -5.05 7.27
CA LEU A 84 -0.54 -5.50 6.89
C LEU A 84 -0.50 -6.15 5.50
N GLY A 85 -1.04 -7.37 5.40
CA GLY A 85 -1.03 -8.15 4.16
C GLY A 85 0.34 -8.76 3.84
N GLY A 86 0.45 -9.34 2.64
CA GLY A 86 1.67 -10.01 2.19
C GLY A 86 2.03 -11.27 2.99
N ALA A 87 3.28 -11.74 2.84
CA ALA A 87 3.74 -13.00 3.44
C ALA A 87 4.08 -12.90 4.94
N ALA A 88 4.31 -11.70 5.46
CA ALA A 88 4.71 -11.43 6.84
C ALA A 88 3.66 -10.59 7.59
N ASN A 89 2.38 -10.78 7.23
CA ASN A 89 1.25 -10.08 7.84
C ASN A 89 1.24 -10.28 9.37
N ASN A 90 1.09 -9.19 10.13
CA ASN A 90 1.00 -9.24 11.59
C ASN A 90 -0.44 -9.30 12.12
N PHE A 91 -1.46 -9.04 11.29
CA PHE A 91 -2.82 -8.80 11.74
C PHE A 91 -3.73 -10.02 11.60
N THR A 92 -4.52 -10.31 12.63
CA THR A 92 -5.66 -11.21 12.51
C THR A 92 -6.80 -10.49 11.79
N ASP A 93 -7.23 -11.02 10.65
CA ASP A 93 -8.32 -10.46 9.86
C ASP A 93 -9.68 -10.83 10.47
N LEU A 94 -10.50 -9.82 10.77
CA LEU A 94 -11.85 -9.95 11.36
C LEU A 94 -12.96 -9.89 10.30
N SER A 95 -12.60 -9.97 9.02
CA SER A 95 -13.49 -9.81 7.87
C SER A 95 -13.23 -10.90 6.82
N ASP A 96 -12.95 -12.13 7.28
CA ASP A 96 -12.74 -13.32 6.45
C ASP A 96 -11.68 -13.14 5.35
N GLY A 97 -10.64 -12.37 5.64
CA GLY A 97 -9.52 -12.10 4.72
C GLY A 97 -9.70 -10.83 3.88
N ALA A 98 -10.86 -10.18 3.94
CA ALA A 98 -11.15 -9.00 3.11
C ALA A 98 -10.35 -7.75 3.51
N ALA A 99 -9.75 -7.72 4.71
CA ALA A 99 -8.89 -6.63 5.16
C ALA A 99 -7.40 -6.86 4.83
N THR A 100 -6.97 -8.10 4.61
CA THR A 100 -5.55 -8.49 4.49
C THR A 100 -5.19 -9.13 3.15
N SER A 101 -6.18 -9.53 2.34
CA SER A 101 -5.96 -10.23 1.06
C SER A 101 -5.87 -9.32 -0.17
N PHE A 102 -5.85 -7.99 0.03
CA PHE A 102 -5.59 -7.05 -1.05
C PHE A 102 -4.24 -7.36 -1.72
N SER A 103 -4.09 -6.96 -2.98
CA SER A 103 -2.89 -7.30 -3.74
C SER A 103 -2.58 -6.30 -4.84
N TRP A 104 -1.27 -6.10 -5.07
CA TRP A 104 -0.77 -5.15 -6.06
C TRP A 104 -1.27 -3.72 -5.83
N GLN A 105 -1.61 -3.42 -4.58
CA GLN A 105 -2.35 -2.26 -4.14
C GLN A 105 -1.58 -0.95 -4.33
N HIS A 106 -2.32 0.15 -4.39
CA HIS A 106 -1.79 1.52 -4.45
C HIS A 106 -2.45 2.39 -3.38
N HIS A 107 -1.83 3.55 -3.14
CA HIS A 107 -2.43 4.65 -2.39
C HIS A 107 -2.94 4.24 -1.00
N ALA A 108 -2.04 3.70 -0.19
CA ALA A 108 -2.28 3.53 1.24
C ALA A 108 -2.15 4.88 1.94
N SER A 109 -3.16 5.29 2.71
CA SER A 109 -3.16 6.57 3.42
C SER A 109 -4.02 6.48 4.69
N TRP A 110 -3.67 7.25 5.71
CA TRP A 110 -4.47 7.34 6.93
C TRP A 110 -5.72 8.17 6.69
N VAL A 111 -6.87 7.60 7.06
CA VAL A 111 -8.15 8.31 7.13
C VAL A 111 -8.28 9.01 8.48
N ASP A 112 -7.91 8.31 9.54
CA ASP A 112 -7.83 8.75 10.94
C ASP A 112 -6.76 7.95 11.69
N ASP A 113 -6.66 8.10 13.01
CA ASP A 113 -5.60 7.48 13.84
C ASP A 113 -5.60 5.94 13.85
N SER A 114 -6.68 5.30 13.38
CA SER A 114 -6.86 3.85 13.45
C SER A 114 -7.39 3.24 12.14
N THR A 115 -7.57 4.05 11.10
CA THR A 115 -8.19 3.61 9.85
C THR A 115 -7.34 4.04 8.67
N ILE A 116 -7.05 3.10 7.77
CA ILE A 116 -6.37 3.38 6.50
C ILE A 116 -7.33 3.17 5.32
N SER A 117 -7.12 3.94 4.26
CA SER A 117 -7.64 3.63 2.94
C SER A 117 -6.57 2.94 2.09
N VAL A 118 -6.98 2.02 1.23
CA VAL A 118 -6.09 1.30 0.29
C VAL A 118 -6.83 1.09 -1.02
N PHE A 119 -6.18 1.35 -2.16
CA PHE A 119 -6.71 0.95 -3.46
C PHE A 119 -6.22 -0.46 -3.80
N ASP A 120 -7.09 -1.47 -3.66
CA ASP A 120 -6.80 -2.85 -4.07
C ASP A 120 -6.96 -3.00 -5.60
N ASN A 121 -5.83 -3.08 -6.29
CA ASN A 121 -5.82 -3.35 -7.72
C ASN A 121 -6.34 -4.77 -8.02
N GLY A 122 -5.99 -5.76 -7.20
CA GLY A 122 -6.36 -7.16 -7.43
C GLY A 122 -5.86 -7.75 -8.75
N ALA A 123 -4.88 -7.08 -9.39
CA ALA A 123 -4.37 -7.44 -10.70
C ALA A 123 -2.94 -6.92 -10.92
N TYR A 124 -2.14 -7.70 -11.65
CA TYR A 124 -0.80 -7.36 -12.11
C TYR A 124 -0.56 -8.02 -13.47
N ASP A 125 -0.28 -7.23 -14.51
CA ASP A 125 -0.10 -7.73 -15.88
C ASP A 125 -1.23 -8.70 -16.30
N ARG A 126 -0.92 -10.00 -16.49
CA ARG A 126 -1.90 -11.05 -16.82
C ARG A 126 -2.44 -11.81 -15.61
N LEU A 127 -1.91 -11.57 -14.42
CA LEU A 127 -2.36 -12.18 -13.17
C LEU A 127 -3.51 -11.36 -12.59
N ARG A 128 -4.59 -12.06 -12.21
CA ARG A 128 -5.72 -11.48 -11.48
C ARG A 128 -5.99 -12.32 -10.23
N THR A 129 -6.02 -11.65 -9.09
CA THR A 129 -6.32 -12.20 -7.76
C THR A 129 -7.74 -11.84 -7.34
N SER A 130 -8.29 -10.76 -7.90
CA SER A 130 -9.68 -10.32 -7.72
C SER A 130 -10.38 -10.16 -9.06
N LYS A 131 -11.71 -10.28 -9.09
CA LYS A 131 -12.50 -10.06 -10.31
C LYS A 131 -12.45 -8.61 -10.77
N HIS A 132 -12.43 -7.68 -9.82
CA HIS A 132 -12.48 -6.23 -10.02
C HIS A 132 -11.57 -5.57 -9.00
N SER A 133 -11.10 -4.35 -9.30
CA SER A 133 -10.39 -3.52 -8.35
C SER A 133 -11.38 -2.82 -7.41
N SER A 134 -10.92 -2.46 -6.22
CA SER A 134 -11.76 -1.84 -5.19
C SER A 134 -10.99 -0.85 -4.34
N GLY A 135 -11.66 0.21 -3.91
CA GLY A 135 -11.19 1.01 -2.79
C GLY A 135 -11.59 0.36 -1.47
N LEU A 136 -10.67 0.27 -0.52
CA LEU A 136 -10.89 -0.35 0.79
C LEU A 136 -10.70 0.70 1.89
N VAL A 137 -11.48 0.56 2.96
CA VAL A 137 -11.28 1.27 4.24
C VAL A 137 -11.16 0.22 5.32
N ILE A 138 -9.99 0.17 5.95
CA ILE A 138 -9.60 -0.89 6.89
C ILE A 138 -9.30 -0.26 8.24
N ALA A 139 -10.00 -0.70 9.28
CA ALA A 139 -9.70 -0.35 10.65
C ALA A 139 -8.60 -1.29 11.19
N LEU A 140 -7.66 -0.72 11.93
CA LEU A 140 -6.52 -1.40 12.53
C LEU A 140 -6.56 -1.22 14.05
N ASP A 141 -6.51 -2.34 14.76
CA ASP A 141 -6.14 -2.36 16.17
C ASP A 141 -4.67 -2.79 16.26
N ILE A 142 -3.77 -1.81 16.35
CA ILE A 142 -2.33 -2.06 16.40
C ILE A 142 -1.93 -2.81 17.67
N ALA A 143 -2.61 -2.54 18.80
CA ALA A 143 -2.28 -3.14 20.08
C ALA A 143 -2.67 -4.62 20.14
N ASN A 144 -3.86 -4.96 19.63
CA ASN A 144 -4.34 -6.34 19.57
C ASN A 144 -3.97 -7.06 18.27
N GLN A 145 -3.30 -6.37 17.34
CA GLN A 145 -2.92 -6.86 16.02
C GLN A 145 -4.12 -7.45 15.26
N THR A 146 -5.21 -6.69 15.15
CA THR A 146 -6.39 -7.08 14.34
C THR A 146 -6.69 -6.06 13.26
N ALA A 147 -7.25 -6.53 12.15
CA ALA A 147 -7.66 -5.70 11.03
C ALA A 147 -9.07 -6.06 10.59
N GLU A 148 -9.90 -5.06 10.31
CA GLU A 148 -11.30 -5.24 9.93
C GLU A 148 -11.63 -4.35 8.73
N LEU A 149 -12.23 -4.93 7.70
CA LEU A 149 -12.72 -4.18 6.55
C LEU A 149 -14.03 -3.47 6.95
N LYS A 150 -13.99 -2.14 6.97
CA LYS A 150 -15.16 -1.31 7.28
C LYS A 150 -16.00 -0.99 6.05
N GLN A 151 -15.34 -0.79 4.91
CA GLN A 151 -16.03 -0.48 3.67
C GLN A 151 -15.22 -0.92 2.45
N SER A 152 -15.94 -1.34 1.41
CA SER A 152 -15.38 -1.61 0.08
C SER A 152 -16.17 -0.89 -0.99
N TYR A 153 -15.45 -0.21 -1.87
CA TYR A 153 -15.96 0.58 -2.97
C TYR A 153 -15.58 -0.09 -4.29
N VAL A 154 -16.58 -0.43 -5.10
CA VAL A 154 -16.39 -1.05 -6.42
C VAL A 154 -17.01 -0.15 -7.47
N SER A 155 -16.32 0.05 -8.59
CA SER A 155 -16.86 0.81 -9.72
C SER A 155 -18.17 0.19 -10.21
N PRO A 156 -19.20 0.99 -10.56
CA PRO A 156 -20.39 0.48 -11.23
C PRO A 156 -20.08 -0.31 -12.51
N GLN A 157 -19.00 0.05 -13.21
CA GLN A 157 -18.52 -0.63 -14.42
C GLN A 157 -17.62 -1.84 -14.11
N LYS A 158 -17.33 -2.10 -12.83
CA LYS A 158 -16.58 -3.25 -12.33
C LYS A 158 -15.20 -3.38 -13.02
N PHE A 159 -14.46 -2.28 -13.08
CA PHE A 159 -13.13 -2.26 -13.66
C PHE A 159 -12.18 -3.22 -12.93
N SER A 160 -11.18 -3.74 -13.65
CA SER A 160 -10.06 -4.46 -13.07
C SER A 160 -8.76 -3.91 -13.65
N VAL A 161 -8.08 -3.09 -12.86
CA VAL A 161 -6.95 -2.24 -13.26
C VAL A 161 -5.67 -2.72 -12.61
N GLY A 162 -4.68 -3.05 -13.44
CA GLY A 162 -3.41 -3.65 -12.96
C GLY A 162 -2.38 -2.67 -12.38
N SER A 163 -2.67 -1.37 -12.35
CA SER A 163 -1.74 -0.35 -11.86
C SER A 163 -2.43 0.96 -11.51
N GLN A 164 -1.77 1.74 -10.65
CA GLN A 164 -2.23 3.04 -10.15
C GLN A 164 -3.56 2.91 -9.39
N GLY A 165 -4.12 4.06 -9.01
CA GLY A 165 -5.42 4.17 -8.37
C GLY A 165 -5.31 4.88 -7.04
N SER A 166 -6.44 5.36 -6.55
CA SER A 166 -6.48 6.13 -5.30
C SER A 166 -7.84 5.99 -4.61
N VAL A 167 -7.81 6.12 -3.29
CA VAL A 167 -8.99 6.22 -2.43
C VAL A 167 -8.76 7.39 -1.49
N GLN A 168 -9.62 8.40 -1.57
CA GLN A 168 -9.52 9.58 -0.72
C GLN A 168 -10.86 9.86 -0.04
N THR A 169 -10.84 9.87 1.30
CA THR A 169 -11.98 10.33 2.10
C THR A 169 -11.95 11.85 2.23
N LEU A 170 -13.02 12.51 1.76
CA LEU A 170 -13.15 13.96 1.82
C LEU A 170 -13.64 14.37 3.21
N ARG A 171 -12.72 14.76 4.10
CA ARG A 171 -12.99 15.05 5.53
C ARG A 171 -14.18 15.99 5.80
N LYS A 172 -14.48 16.92 4.89
CA LYS A 172 -15.59 17.88 5.06
C LYS A 172 -16.97 17.27 4.81
N SER A 173 -17.11 16.39 3.83
CA SER A 173 -18.40 15.79 3.44
C SER A 173 -18.56 14.36 3.96
N GLY A 174 -17.45 13.67 4.21
CA GLY A 174 -17.44 12.22 4.46
C GLY A 174 -17.50 11.38 3.19
N ASN A 175 -17.70 12.00 2.02
CA ASN A 175 -17.74 11.30 0.73
C ASN A 175 -16.38 10.69 0.42
N VAL A 176 -16.38 9.61 -0.36
CA VAL A 176 -15.16 8.94 -0.79
C VAL A 176 -14.99 9.06 -2.29
N LEU A 177 -13.86 9.64 -2.70
CA LEU A 177 -13.46 9.73 -4.10
C LEU A 177 -12.50 8.58 -4.43
N VAL A 178 -12.86 7.78 -5.43
CA VAL A 178 -12.05 6.66 -5.91
C VAL A 178 -11.62 6.93 -7.35
N GLY A 179 -10.32 6.99 -7.58
CA GLY A 179 -9.72 7.05 -8.91
C GLY A 179 -9.33 5.66 -9.40
N TRP A 180 -9.83 5.24 -10.57
CA TRP A 180 -9.74 3.87 -11.08
C TRP A 180 -8.44 3.59 -11.85
N GLY A 181 -7.30 3.91 -11.24
CA GLY A 181 -5.97 3.64 -11.79
C GLY A 181 -5.72 4.25 -13.16
N HIS A 182 -5.12 3.47 -14.07
CA HIS A 182 -4.89 3.91 -15.45
C HIS A 182 -6.17 4.02 -16.29
N THR A 183 -7.33 3.60 -15.77
CA THR A 183 -8.62 3.87 -16.42
C THR A 183 -8.98 5.33 -16.16
N PRO A 184 -9.32 6.13 -17.20
CA PRO A 184 -9.65 7.54 -17.04
C PRO A 184 -11.07 7.72 -16.46
N ALA A 185 -11.27 7.24 -15.23
CA ALA A 185 -12.54 7.25 -14.52
C ALA A 185 -12.33 7.48 -13.03
N PHE A 186 -13.28 8.16 -12.41
CA PHE A 186 -13.41 8.27 -10.96
C PHE A 186 -14.87 8.09 -10.54
N THR A 187 -15.09 7.79 -9.28
CA THR A 187 -16.43 7.68 -8.68
C THR A 187 -16.40 8.32 -7.31
N GLU A 188 -17.41 9.13 -7.01
CA GLU A 188 -17.69 9.62 -5.66
C GLU A 188 -18.79 8.76 -5.05
N PHE A 189 -18.60 8.35 -3.79
CA PHE A 189 -19.53 7.57 -2.99
C PHE A 189 -19.97 8.35 -1.76
#